data_AF-A0AAE2ZJE0-F1
#
_entry.id   AF-A0AAE2ZJE0-F1
#
_cell.length_a   1.000
_cell.length_b   1.000
_cell.length_c   1.000
_cell.angle_alpha   90.00
_cell.angle_beta   90.00
_cell.angle_gamma   90.00
#
_symmetry.space_group_name_H-M   'P 1'
#
loop_
_entity.id
_entity.type
_entity.pdbx_description
1 polymer ?
#
loop_
_entity_poly.entity_id
_entity_poly.type
_entity_poly.pdbx_seq_one_letter_code
_entity_poly.pdbx_strand_id
1 'polypeptide(L)'
;MNDIKDEIKKIKYQLSVIAECIDYEKNPIPSLILYLDWGDDELNKAHDIFELFETKLEKNEDISWGEFEGMFQKELNIGYQRLKSIVLSFYRNHQWISVCIAYAKANECMEFHIITKNN
;
A
#
# COMPACT_ATOMS: atom_id res chain seq x y z
N MET A 1 24.78 -10.98 22.88
CA MET A 1 24.31 -10.01 21.85
C MET A 1 23.93 -10.69 20.52
N ASN A 2 24.52 -11.86 20.18
CA ASN A 2 24.06 -12.68 19.05
C ASN A 2 22.70 -13.35 19.30
N ASP A 3 22.45 -13.84 20.52
CA ASP A 3 21.21 -14.56 20.83
C ASP A 3 19.94 -13.73 20.58
N ILE A 4 19.92 -12.45 20.96
CA ILE A 4 18.76 -11.57 20.72
C ILE A 4 18.50 -11.37 19.23
N LYS A 5 19.56 -11.22 18.42
CA LYS A 5 19.41 -11.06 16.96
C LYS A 5 18.87 -12.34 16.32
N ASP A 6 19.34 -13.50 16.79
CA ASP A 6 18.87 -14.79 16.30
C ASP A 6 17.41 -15.04 16.69
N GLU A 7 17.00 -14.68 17.91
CA GLU A 7 15.60 -14.74 18.34
C GLU A 7 14.70 -13.79 17.52
N ILE A 8 15.13 -12.56 17.25
CA ILE A 8 14.38 -11.64 16.36
C ILE A 8 14.23 -12.23 14.96
N LYS A 9 15.29 -12.83 14.41
CA LYS A 9 15.24 -13.47 13.08
C LYS A 9 14.26 -14.64 13.06
N LYS A 10 14.24 -15.46 14.11
CA LYS A 10 13.25 -16.55 14.26
C LYS A 10 11.83 -16.01 14.31
N ILE A 11 11.59 -14.95 15.09
CA ILE A 11 10.26 -14.32 15.20
C ILE A 11 9.82 -13.75 13.85
N LYS A 12 10.69 -12.99 13.15
CA LYS A 12 10.36 -12.44 11.82
C LYS A 12 10.02 -13.55 10.81
N TYR A 13 10.74 -14.67 10.85
CA TYR A 13 10.44 -15.82 10.01
C TYR A 13 9.09 -16.48 10.36
N GLN A 14 8.80 -16.66 11.66
CA GLN A 14 7.50 -17.18 12.08
C GLN A 14 6.36 -16.25 11.67
N LEU A 15 6.55 -14.94 11.78
CA LEU A 15 5.59 -13.95 11.31
C LEU A 15 5.37 -14.00 9.79
N SER A 16 6.43 -14.21 8.98
CA SER A 16 6.26 -14.35 7.54
C SER A 16 5.43 -15.59 7.17
N VAL A 17 5.61 -16.70 7.89
CA VAL A 17 4.79 -17.91 7.70
C VAL A 17 3.33 -17.67 8.12
N ILE A 18 3.10 -16.94 9.22
CA ILE A 18 1.74 -16.56 9.65
C ILE A 18 1.10 -15.62 8.63
N ALA A 19 1.85 -14.68 8.05
CA ALA A 19 1.36 -13.73 7.06
C ALA A 19 0.75 -14.43 5.84
N GLU A 20 1.32 -15.57 5.41
CA GLU A 20 0.78 -16.41 4.32
C GLU A 20 -0.61 -16.99 4.63
N CYS A 21 -0.98 -17.09 5.91
CA CYS A 21 -2.27 -17.61 6.37
C CYS A 21 -3.35 -16.52 6.50
N ILE A 22 -2.99 -15.24 6.39
CA ILE A 22 -3.95 -14.14 6.58
C ILE A 22 -4.77 -13.97 5.30
N ASP A 23 -6.10 -13.95 5.48
CA ASP A 23 -7.03 -13.59 4.43
C ASP A 23 -6.86 -12.11 4.06
N TYR A 24 -6.13 -11.87 2.97
CA TYR A 24 -5.84 -10.53 2.42
C TYR A 24 -7.10 -9.76 2.01
N GLU A 25 -8.21 -10.44 1.70
CA GLU A 25 -9.45 -9.76 1.35
C GLU A 25 -10.17 -9.24 2.60
N LYS A 26 -10.10 -10.01 3.70
CA LYS A 26 -10.70 -9.62 4.98
C LYS A 26 -9.82 -8.69 5.82
N ASN A 27 -8.48 -8.80 5.71
CA ASN A 27 -7.53 -8.04 6.52
C ASN A 27 -6.45 -7.37 5.65
N PRO A 28 -6.83 -6.49 4.72
CA PRO A 28 -5.92 -5.95 3.70
C PRO A 28 -4.74 -5.14 4.26
N ILE A 29 -4.95 -4.36 5.33
CA ILE A 29 -3.87 -3.56 5.95
C ILE A 29 -2.92 -4.42 6.77
N PRO A 30 -3.37 -5.27 7.71
CA PRO A 30 -2.47 -6.18 8.42
C PRO A 30 -1.64 -7.07 7.48
N SER A 31 -2.27 -7.61 6.42
CA SER A 31 -1.55 -8.38 5.40
C SER A 31 -0.50 -7.55 4.66
N LEU A 32 -0.81 -6.29 4.32
CA LEU A 32 0.12 -5.39 3.65
C LEU A 32 1.35 -5.09 4.52
N ILE A 33 1.13 -4.76 5.80
CA ILE A 33 2.19 -4.45 6.76
C ILE A 33 3.18 -5.61 6.86
N LEU A 34 2.68 -6.83 7.01
CA LEU A 34 3.52 -8.03 7.10
C LEU A 34 4.23 -8.35 5.77
N TYR A 35 3.54 -8.16 4.64
CA TYR A 35 4.12 -8.38 3.31
C TYR A 35 5.27 -7.41 2.99
N LEU A 36 5.14 -6.14 3.42
CA LEU A 36 6.12 -5.10 3.17
C LEU A 36 7.18 -4.94 4.27
N ASP A 37 7.07 -5.70 5.37
CA ASP A 37 7.88 -5.55 6.61
C ASP A 37 7.85 -4.09 7.11
N TRP A 38 6.68 -3.47 7.06
CA TRP A 38 6.46 -2.09 7.47
C TRP A 38 6.23 -1.97 8.98
N GLY A 39 6.70 -0.87 9.54
CA GLY A 39 6.27 -0.36 10.84
C GLY A 39 5.27 0.79 10.68
N ASP A 40 5.00 1.46 11.80
CA ASP A 40 4.06 2.58 11.85
C ASP A 40 4.52 3.76 10.98
N ASP A 41 5.84 4.04 10.95
CA ASP A 41 6.39 5.17 10.19
C ASP A 41 6.19 4.99 8.68
N GLU A 42 6.40 3.78 8.14
CA GLU A 42 6.17 3.51 6.72
C GLU A 42 4.69 3.61 6.37
N LEU A 43 3.81 3.08 7.22
CA LEU A 43 2.37 3.15 7.01
C LEU A 43 1.86 4.60 7.04
N ASN A 44 2.33 5.40 8.01
CA ASN A 44 1.99 6.82 8.11
C ASN A 44 2.42 7.60 6.87
N LYS A 45 3.65 7.39 6.38
CA LYS A 45 4.10 8.01 5.11
C LYS A 45 3.23 7.61 3.92
N ALA A 46 2.77 6.36 3.86
CA ALA A 46 1.83 5.96 2.81
C ALA A 46 0.51 6.72 2.94
N HIS A 47 -0.03 6.88 4.16
CA HIS A 47 -1.21 7.72 4.40
C HIS A 47 -0.97 9.18 3.98
N ASP A 48 0.15 9.79 4.35
CA ASP A 48 0.49 11.18 4.02
C ASP A 48 0.51 11.39 2.49
N ILE A 49 1.07 10.44 1.73
CA ILE A 49 1.08 10.51 0.26
C ILE A 49 -0.34 10.42 -0.29
N PHE A 50 -1.17 9.51 0.20
CA PHE A 50 -2.55 9.41 -0.27
C PHE A 50 -3.39 10.65 0.11
N GLU A 51 -3.22 11.19 1.31
CA GLU A 51 -3.90 12.41 1.78
C GLU A 51 -3.55 13.62 0.90
N LEU A 52 -2.28 13.76 0.53
CA LEU A 52 -1.83 14.82 -0.38
C LEU A 52 -2.58 14.75 -1.72
N PHE A 53 -2.73 13.55 -2.29
CA PHE A 53 -3.38 13.38 -3.58
C PHE A 53 -4.91 13.46 -3.50
N GLU A 54 -5.51 13.05 -2.39
CA GLU A 54 -6.93 13.28 -2.12
C GLU A 54 -7.21 14.79 -2.07
N THR A 55 -6.37 15.55 -1.37
CA THR A 55 -6.47 17.03 -1.31
C THR A 55 -6.34 17.66 -2.71
N LYS A 56 -5.43 17.19 -3.55
CA LYS A 56 -5.28 17.68 -4.93
C LYS A 56 -6.53 17.37 -5.76
N LEU A 57 -7.10 16.17 -5.62
CA LEU A 57 -8.35 15.78 -6.29
C LEU A 57 -9.54 16.65 -5.87
N GLU A 58 -9.71 16.89 -4.56
CA GLU A 58 -10.79 17.73 -4.03
C GLU A 58 -10.73 19.17 -4.55
N LYS A 59 -9.52 19.68 -4.77
CA LYS A 59 -9.28 21.02 -5.33
C LYS A 59 -9.37 21.09 -6.85
N ASN A 60 -9.61 19.96 -7.53
CA ASN A 60 -9.53 19.83 -8.99
C ASN A 60 -8.17 20.31 -9.55
N GLU A 61 -7.09 20.07 -8.81
CA GLU A 61 -5.73 20.30 -9.30
C GLU A 61 -5.33 19.18 -10.28
N ASP A 62 -4.42 19.51 -11.19
CA ASP A 62 -3.94 18.54 -12.19
C ASP A 62 -3.07 17.47 -11.50
N ILE A 63 -3.42 16.19 -11.69
CA ILE A 63 -2.78 15.07 -10.98
C ILE A 63 -1.69 14.44 -11.84
N SER A 64 -0.46 14.43 -11.32
CA SER A 64 0.64 13.66 -11.88
C SER A 64 0.77 12.31 -11.16
N TRP A 65 0.31 11.22 -11.78
CA TRP A 65 0.51 9.88 -11.20
C TRP A 65 1.97 9.43 -11.21
N GLY A 66 2.80 10.00 -12.09
CA GLY A 66 4.25 9.81 -12.01
C GLY A 66 4.87 10.46 -10.76
N GLU A 67 4.32 11.58 -10.28
CA GLU A 67 4.72 12.18 -9.00
C GLU A 67 4.31 11.27 -7.83
N PHE A 68 3.08 10.73 -7.87
CA PHE A 68 2.59 9.77 -6.88
C PHE A 68 3.51 8.57 -6.75
N GLU A 69 3.83 7.91 -7.86
CA GLU A 69 4.77 6.79 -7.92
C GLU A 69 6.17 7.18 -7.46
N GLY A 70 6.64 8.36 -7.86
CA GLY A 70 7.93 8.91 -7.47
C GLY A 70 8.05 9.13 -5.96
N MET A 71 6.98 9.57 -5.28
CA MET A 71 6.96 9.72 -3.83
C MET A 71 7.06 8.36 -3.12
N PHE A 72 6.32 7.35 -3.58
CA PHE A 72 6.45 5.98 -3.04
C PHE A 72 7.86 5.40 -3.23
N GLN A 73 8.47 5.63 -4.39
CA GLN A 73 9.83 5.18 -4.64
C GLN A 73 10.85 5.93 -3.77
N LYS A 74 10.68 7.24 -3.55
CA LYS A 74 11.61 8.08 -2.79
C LYS A 74 11.51 7.88 -1.27
N GLU A 75 10.29 7.87 -0.74
CA GLU A 75 10.04 7.89 0.71
C GLU A 75 9.97 6.49 1.33
N LEU A 76 9.60 5.48 0.52
CA LEU A 76 9.32 4.12 0.98
C LEU A 76 10.10 3.04 0.20
N ASN A 77 10.87 3.41 -0.82
CA ASN A 77 11.57 2.47 -1.71
C ASN A 77 10.62 1.43 -2.33
N ILE A 78 9.40 1.88 -2.69
CA ILE A 78 8.35 1.06 -3.28
C ILE A 78 8.28 1.33 -4.78
N GLY A 79 8.54 0.29 -5.56
CA GLY A 79 8.29 0.29 -6.99
C GLY A 79 6.84 -0.07 -7.35
N TYR A 80 6.52 0.08 -8.63
CA TYR A 80 5.17 -0.06 -9.19
C TYR A 80 4.40 -1.32 -8.74
N GLN A 81 5.02 -2.50 -8.77
CA GLN A 81 4.33 -3.75 -8.40
C GLN A 81 3.86 -3.77 -6.95
N ARG A 82 4.69 -3.27 -6.02
CA ARG A 82 4.33 -3.17 -4.61
C ARG A 82 3.33 -2.04 -4.36
N LEU A 83 3.40 -0.96 -5.14
CA LEU A 83 2.41 0.11 -5.09
C LEU A 83 1.01 -0.38 -5.47
N LYS A 84 0.88 -1.26 -6.47
CA LYS A 84 -0.41 -1.88 -6.78
C LYS A 84 -1.02 -2.58 -5.56
N SER A 85 -0.22 -3.34 -4.82
CA SER A 85 -0.68 -4.00 -3.58
C SER A 85 -1.16 -2.99 -2.55
N ILE A 86 -0.45 -1.88 -2.37
CA ILE A 86 -0.86 -0.81 -1.44
C ILE A 86 -2.21 -0.20 -1.86
N VAL A 87 -2.35 0.18 -3.13
CA VAL A 87 -3.60 0.75 -3.68
C VAL A 87 -4.76 -0.22 -3.50
N LEU A 88 -4.55 -1.51 -3.80
CA LEU A 88 -5.57 -2.54 -3.61
C LEU A 88 -5.93 -2.74 -2.14
N SER A 89 -4.95 -2.76 -1.24
CA SER A 89 -5.17 -2.88 0.19
C SER A 89 -5.97 -1.70 0.75
N PHE A 90 -5.61 -0.47 0.39
CA PHE A 90 -6.31 0.73 0.84
C PHE A 90 -7.73 0.78 0.30
N TYR A 91 -7.94 0.46 -0.98
CA TYR A 91 -9.27 0.37 -1.57
C TYR A 91 -10.16 -0.67 -0.86
N ARG A 92 -9.63 -1.89 -0.63
CA ARG A 92 -10.34 -2.96 0.08
C ARG A 92 -10.65 -2.62 1.53
N ASN A 93 -9.82 -1.80 2.16
CA ASN A 93 -10.04 -1.30 3.52
C ASN A 93 -10.93 -0.05 3.57
N HIS A 94 -11.50 0.38 2.45
CA HIS A 94 -12.31 1.59 2.35
C HIS A 94 -11.57 2.89 2.71
N GLN A 95 -10.27 2.96 2.43
CA GLN A 95 -9.44 4.13 2.68
C GLN A 95 -9.02 4.78 1.35
N TRP A 96 -9.02 6.12 1.32
CA TRP A 96 -8.58 6.92 0.17
C TRP A 96 -9.23 6.49 -1.16
N ILE A 97 -10.53 6.22 -1.10
CA ILE A 97 -11.28 5.60 -2.20
C ILE A 97 -11.16 6.42 -3.48
N SER A 98 -11.25 7.75 -3.42
CA SER A 98 -11.16 8.62 -4.59
C SER A 98 -9.80 8.52 -5.25
N VAL A 99 -8.71 8.60 -4.47
CA VAL A 99 -7.34 8.42 -4.99
C VAL A 99 -7.16 7.03 -5.59
N CYS A 100 -7.63 5.98 -4.91
CA CYS A 100 -7.52 4.60 -5.40
C CYS A 100 -8.22 4.43 -6.75
N ILE A 101 -9.45 4.94 -6.89
CA ILE A 101 -10.21 4.88 -8.14
C ILE A 101 -9.53 5.69 -9.24
N ALA A 102 -9.12 6.92 -8.94
CA ALA A 102 -8.51 7.81 -9.92
C ALA A 102 -7.16 7.26 -10.42
N TYR A 103 -6.32 6.75 -9.52
CA TYR A 103 -5.05 6.11 -9.89
C TYR A 103 -5.28 4.84 -10.71
N ALA A 104 -6.23 4.00 -10.30
CA ALA A 104 -6.57 2.76 -11.00
C ALA A 104 -7.11 3.01 -12.42
N LYS A 105 -7.95 4.04 -12.61
CA LYS A 105 -8.47 4.45 -13.93
C LYS A 105 -7.35 4.98 -14.83
N ALA A 106 -6.39 5.73 -14.27
CA ALA A 106 -5.26 6.26 -15.04
C ALA A 106 -4.19 5.21 -15.39
N ASN A 107 -4.05 4.16 -14.57
CA ASN A 107 -3.03 3.12 -14.71
C ASN A 107 -3.67 1.73 -14.85
N GLU A 108 -4.68 1.62 -15.70
CA GLU A 108 -5.51 0.42 -15.82
C GLU A 108 -4.68 -0.84 -16.10
N CYS A 109 -4.91 -1.87 -15.30
CA CYS A 109 -4.31 -3.19 -15.43
C CYS A 109 -5.24 -4.26 -14.87
N MET A 110 -4.93 -5.53 -15.11
CA MET A 110 -5.79 -6.64 -14.71
C MET A 110 -6.10 -6.65 -13.21
N GLU A 111 -5.14 -6.30 -12.37
CA GLU A 111 -5.30 -6.27 -10.92
C GLU A 111 -6.27 -5.17 -10.46
N PHE A 112 -6.32 -4.05 -11.18
CA PHE A 112 -7.20 -2.92 -10.87
C PHE A 112 -8.63 -3.06 -11.38
N HIS A 113 -8.97 -4.13 -12.13
CA HIS A 113 -10.35 -4.37 -12.54
C HIS A 113 -11.34 -4.44 -11.37
N ILE A 114 -10.90 -4.86 -10.18
CA ILE A 114 -11.74 -4.85 -8.96
C ILE A 114 -12.16 -3.42 -8.56
N ILE A 115 -11.37 -2.41 -8.94
CA ILE A 115 -11.63 -0.99 -8.69
C ILE A 115 -12.38 -0.40 -9.90
N THR A 116 -11.88 -0.61 -11.12
CA THR A 116 -12.37 0.08 -12.32
C THR A 116 -13.69 -0.45 -12.87
N LYS A 117 -14.08 -1.70 -12.59
CA LYS A 117 -15.36 -2.26 -13.05
C LYS A 117 -16.52 -2.06 -12.08
N ASN A 118 -16.22 -1.67 -10.84
CA ASN A 118 -17.20 -1.50 -9.77
C ASN A 118 -17.55 -0.02 -9.49
N ASN A 119 -16.94 0.93 -10.22
CA ASN A 119 -17.09 2.40 -10.09
C ASN A 119 -16.94 3.11 -11.44
#